data_AF-A0A8J7LFJ5-F1
#
_entry.id   AF-A0A8J7LFJ5-F1
#
_cell.length_a   1.000
_cell.length_b   1.000
_cell.length_c   1.000
_cell.angle_alpha   90.00
_cell.angle_beta   90.00
_cell.angle_gamma   90.00
#
_symmetry.space_group_name_H-M   'P 1'
#
loop_
_entity.id
_entity.type
_entity.pdbx_description
1 polymer ?
#
loop_
_entity_poly.entity_id
_entity_poly.type
_entity_poly.pdbx_seq_one_letter_code
_entity_poly.pdbx_strand_id
1 'polypeptide(L)' 'MDKFDELDSVRACKQQMLNSLGIKKGHRVLDVGCRVGHEVQRIQQLVGDDSLVVRVNKNEEMIEEAKKEQIN' A
#
# COMPACT_ATOMS: atom_id res chain seq x y z
N MET A 1 6.49 9.31 -2.32
CA MET A 1 5.53 9.16 -3.46
C MET A 1 6.08 8.10 -4.40
N ASP A 2 5.26 7.16 -4.89
CA ASP A 2 5.76 6.08 -5.75
C ASP A 2 6.18 6.60 -7.12
N LYS A 3 7.44 6.41 -7.53
CA LYS A 3 7.95 6.83 -8.85
C LYS A 3 7.13 6.23 -10.00
N PHE A 4 6.55 5.06 -9.79
CA PHE A 4 5.70 4.42 -10.79
C PHE A 4 4.36 5.15 -11.00
N ASP A 5 3.93 5.98 -10.05
CA ASP A 5 2.71 6.79 -10.19
C ASP A 5 2.90 8.00 -11.13
N GLU A 6 4.12 8.26 -11.62
CA GLU A 6 4.41 9.26 -12.66
C GLU A 6 3.81 8.86 -14.02
N LEU A 7 3.58 7.57 -14.24
CA LEU A 7 2.87 7.06 -15.41
C LEU A 7 1.37 7.00 -15.12
N ASP A 8 0.58 7.78 -15.86
CA ASP A 8 -0.88 7.85 -15.69
C ASP A 8 -1.55 6.47 -15.83
N SER A 9 -1.05 5.62 -16.73
CA SER A 9 -1.55 4.26 -16.92
C SER A 9 -1.37 3.38 -15.68
N VAL A 10 -0.23 3.52 -15.00
CA VAL A 10 0.05 2.77 -13.76
C VAL A 10 -0.83 3.27 -12.63
N ARG A 11 -0.99 4.59 -12.49
CA ARG A 11 -1.91 5.19 -11.51
C ARG A 11 -3.35 4.73 -11.73
N ALA A 12 -3.82 4.75 -12.98
CA ALA A 12 -5.16 4.32 -13.33
C ALA A 12 -5.38 2.82 -13.03
N CYS A 13 -4.41 1.97 -13.36
CA CYS A 13 -4.44 0.54 -13.05
C CYS A 13 -4.56 0.28 -11.55
N LYS A 14 -3.74 0.96 -10.73
CA LYS A 14 -3.79 0.87 -9.27
C LYS A 14 -5.13 1.33 -8.70
N GLN A 15 -5.70 2.41 -9.22
CA GLN A 15 -7.02 2.86 -8.79
C GLN A 15 -8.12 1.84 -9.14
N GLN A 16 -8.08 1.26 -10.35
CA GLN A 16 -9.01 0.22 -10.75
C GLN A 16 -8.89 -1.04 -9.89
N MET A 17 -7.67 -1.43 -9.53
CA MET A 17 -7.41 -2.52 -8.59
C MET A 17 -8.07 -2.25 -7.24
N LEU A 18 -7.85 -1.06 -6.63
CA LEU A 18 -8.46 -0.70 -5.34
C LEU A 18 -9.99 -0.71 -5.41
N ASN A 19 -10.57 -0.20 -6.50
CA ASN A 19 -12.02 -0.20 -6.71
C ASN A 19 -12.56 -1.63 -6.82
N SER A 20 -11.85 -2.52 -7.53
CA SER A 20 -12.26 -3.91 -7.74
C SER A 20 -12.16 -4.76 -6.47
N LEU A 21 -11.17 -4.49 -5.61
CA LEU A 21 -11.01 -5.16 -4.31
C LEU A 21 -12.11 -4.75 -3.31
N GLY A 22 -12.82 -3.65 -3.55
CA GLY A 22 -13.93 -3.21 -2.71
C GLY A 22 -13.50 -2.93 -1.26
N ILE A 23 -12.31 -2.36 -1.06
CA ILE A 23 -11.77 -2.02 0.25
C ILE A 23 -12.67 -0.99 0.94
N LYS A 24 -13.02 -1.24 2.20
CA LYS A 24 -13.93 -0.41 3.00
C LYS A 24 -13.40 -0.21 4.41
N LYS A 25 -13.97 0.78 5.10
CA LYS A 25 -13.68 1.04 6.52
C LYS A 25 -13.83 -0.23 7.36
N GLY A 26 -12.84 -0.50 8.22
CA GLY A 26 -12.81 -1.65 9.11
C GLY A 26 -12.31 -2.95 8.46
N HIS A 27 -12.00 -2.97 7.16
CA HIS A 27 -11.34 -4.14 6.56
C HIS A 27 -9.92 -4.30 7.09
N ARG A 28 -9.50 -5.57 7.19
CA ARG A 28 -8.10 -5.94 7.43
C ARG A 28 -7.48 -6.36 6.10
N VAL A 29 -6.31 -5.83 5.78
CA VAL A 29 -5.66 -6.02 4.47
C VAL A 29 -4.29 -6.65 4.65
N LEU A 30 -3.97 -7.63 3.80
CA LEU A 30 -2.64 -8.20 3.65
C LEU A 30 -2.09 -7.82 2.29
N ASP A 31 -1.01 -7.04 2.26
CA ASP A 31 -0.30 -6.65 1.04
C ASP A 31 0.96 -7.52 0.88
N VAL A 32 0.97 -8.37 -0.16
CA VAL A 32 2.05 -9.31 -0.46
C VAL A 32 2.86 -8.80 -1.63
N GLY A 33 4.17 -8.61 -1.43
CA GLY A 33 5.04 -7.97 -2.42
C GLY A 33 4.99 -6.45 -2.36
N CYS A 34 4.81 -5.90 -1.15
CA CYS A 34 4.49 -4.49 -0.88
C CYS A 34 5.54 -3.44 -1.29
N ARG A 35 6.70 -3.86 -1.83
CA ARG A 35 7.89 -2.99 -2.05
C ARG A 35 8.18 -2.16 -0.80
N VAL A 36 8.42 -0.85 -0.93
CA VAL A 36 8.59 0.09 0.20
C VAL A 36 7.28 0.53 0.86
N GLY A 37 6.12 0.11 0.33
CA GLY A 37 4.82 0.27 0.98
C GLY A 37 4.06 1.56 0.63
N HIS A 38 4.32 2.20 -0.50
CA HIS A 38 3.57 3.38 -0.93
C HIS A 38 2.07 3.13 -1.09
N GLU A 39 1.68 1.92 -1.49
CA GLU A 39 0.25 1.57 -1.61
C GLU A 39 -0.46 1.47 -0.27
N VAL A 40 0.29 1.19 0.80
CA VAL A 40 -0.29 1.02 2.12
C VAL A 40 -0.95 2.32 2.60
N GLN A 41 -0.42 3.48 2.22
CA GLN A 41 -0.99 4.77 2.61
C GLN A 41 -2.37 4.97 1.98
N ARG A 42 -2.54 4.61 0.70
CA ARG A 42 -3.84 4.66 0.02
C ARG A 42 -4.82 3.67 0.62
N ILE A 43 -4.36 2.47 0.95
CA ILE A 43 -5.18 1.45 1.62
C ILE A 43 -5.61 1.95 3.00
N GLN A 44 -4.69 2.44 3.83
CA GLN A 44 -4.95 2.97 5.18
C GLN A 44 -6.01 4.07 5.17
N GLN A 45 -5.93 4.99 4.21
CA GLN A 45 -6.95 6.04 4.03
C GLN A 45 -8.35 5.49 3.75
N LEU A 46 -8.46 4.33 3.07
CA LEU A 46 -9.74 3.68 2.77
C LEU A 46 -10.28 2.86 3.95
N VAL A 47 -9.40 2.18 4.70
CA VAL A 47 -9.79 1.28 5.80
C VAL A 47 -10.01 1.99 7.14
N GLY A 48 -9.45 3.19 7.32
CA GLY A 48 -9.64 4.05 8.50
C GLY A 48 -8.86 3.59 9.74
N ASP A 49 -8.99 4.34 10.84
CA ASP A 49 -8.11 4.24 12.00
C ASP A 49 -8.21 2.91 12.79
N ASP A 50 -9.36 2.25 12.76
CA ASP A 50 -9.59 0.96 13.45
C ASP A 50 -9.19 -0.28 12.61
N SER A 51 -8.40 -0.06 11.55
CA SER A 51 -8.02 -1.10 10.60
C SER A 51 -6.66 -1.73 10.91
N LEU A 52 -6.37 -2.85 10.24
CA LEU A 52 -5.05 -3.47 10.26
C LEU A 52 -4.58 -3.71 8.82
N VAL A 53 -3.42 -3.15 8.48
CA VAL A 53 -2.74 -3.46 7.22
C VAL A 53 -1.41 -4.14 7.52
N VAL A 54 -1.31 -5.41 7.16
CA VAL A 54 -0.07 -6.20 7.27
C VAL A 54 0.61 -6.22 5.92
N ARG A 55 1.92 -6.01 5.90
CA ARG A 55 2.72 -6.04 4.67
C ARG A 55 3.75 -7.15 4.74
N VAL A 56 3.93 -7.87 3.64
CA VAL A 56 4.93 -8.95 3.53
C VAL A 56 5.78 -8.73 2.30
N ASN A 57 7.11 -8.79 2.47
CA ASN A 57 8.08 -8.76 1.39
C ASN A 57 9.15 -9.81 1.66
N LYS A 58 9.69 -10.43 0.62
CA LYS A 58 10.79 -11.39 0.72
C LYS A 58 12.17 -10.74 0.73
N ASN A 59 12.27 -9.49 0.28
CA ASN A 59 13.52 -8.75 0.22
C ASN A 59 13.70 -7.96 1.53
N GLU A 60 14.67 -8.37 2.34
CA GLU A 60 15.00 -7.74 3.62
C GLU A 60 15.41 -6.27 3.48
N GLU A 61 16.15 -5.91 2.44
CA GLU A 61 16.54 -4.51 2.19
C GLU A 61 15.30 -3.62 1.99
N MET A 62 14.29 -4.13 1.28
CA MET A 62 13.03 -3.41 1.09
C MET A 62 12.23 -3.26 2.39
N ILE A 63 12.34 -4.22 3.31
CA ILE A 63 11.72 -4.12 4.63
C ILE A 63 12.42 -3.02 5.45
N GLU A 64 13.75 -2.99 5.44
CA GLU A 64 14.53 -1.98 6.17
C GLU A 64 14.32 -0.57 5.63
N GLU A 65 14.32 -0.39 4.30
CA GLU A 65 13.96 0.90 3.69
C GLU A 65 12.55 1.34 4.06
N ALA A 66 11.59 0.40 4.05
CA ALA A 66 10.22 0.72 4.39
C ALA A 66 10.01 1.06 5.88
N LYS A 67 10.87 0.61 6.79
CA LYS A 67 10.87 1.02 8.20
C LYS A 67 11.37 2.45 8.38
N LYS A 68 12.37 2.86 7.59
CA LYS A 68 12.87 4.26 7.61
C LYS A 68 11.78 5.25 7.19
N GLU A 69 11.00 4.87 6.17
CA GLU A 69 9.88 5.66 5.65
C GLU A 69 8.65 5.69 6.58
N GLN A 70 8.59 4.84 7.61
CA GLN A 70 7.51 4.83 8.62
C GLN A 70 7.74 5.83 9.77
N ILE A 71 8.92 6.45 9.87
CA ILE A 71 9.20 7.51 10.85
C ILE A 71 8.83 8.86 10.22
N ASN A 72 7.54 9.18 10.19
CA ASN A 72 6.97 10.52 10.04
C ASN A 72 5.52 10.54 10.53
#